data_AF-A0A1V9YCE8-F1
#
_entry.id   AF-A0A1V9YCE8-F1
#
_cell.length_a   1.000
_cell.length_b   1.000
_cell.length_c   1.000
_cell.angle_alpha   90.00
_cell.angle_beta   90.00
_cell.angle_gamma   90.00
#
_symmetry.space_group_name_H-M   'P 1'
#
loop_
_entity.id
_entity.type
_entity.pdbx_description
1 polymer ?
#
loop_
_entity_poly.entity_id
_entity_poly.type
_entity_poly.pdbx_seq_one_letter_code
_entity_poly.pdbx_strand_id
1 'polypeptide(L)'
;MWYGWLKRIKKRLQECHRRLLVDTTTILHDHRLRLAVAKRDHQWYGHGAAAVQAAQAALDTATAELSQYNKDMEFDFHANYNEHGSRHFFRRPHGSKVPISKVNVEGGVATDAPTVQTAFTAHWRSVMTTPPGQPPLNRARRRAVLRRLVQRLSSGD
;
A
#
# COMPACT_ATOMS: atom_id res chain seq x y z
N MET A 1 -8.65 -21.71 -22.22
CA MET A 1 -7.98 -20.54 -22.83
C MET A 1 -7.41 -19.53 -21.81
N TRP A 2 -8.19 -19.09 -20.81
CA TRP A 2 -7.78 -18.08 -19.81
C TRP A 2 -6.47 -18.41 -19.04
N TYR A 3 -6.33 -19.64 -18.53
CA TYR A 3 -5.16 -20.05 -17.74
C TYR A 3 -3.85 -20.05 -18.55
N GLY A 4 -3.91 -20.41 -19.84
CA GLY A 4 -2.75 -20.37 -20.73
C GLY A 4 -2.31 -18.94 -21.07
N TRP A 5 -3.28 -18.02 -21.24
CA TRP A 5 -2.99 -16.60 -21.41
C TRP A 5 -2.33 -15.99 -20.16
N LEU A 6 -2.87 -16.30 -18.97
CA LEU A 6 -2.31 -15.84 -17.69
C LEU A 6 -0.85 -16.29 -17.51
N LYS A 7 -0.54 -17.56 -17.80
CA LYS A 7 0.84 -18.07 -17.76
C LYS A 7 1.79 -17.32 -18.70
N ARG A 8 1.34 -17.04 -19.93
CA ARG A 8 2.15 -16.31 -20.92
C ARG A 8 2.41 -14.87 -20.49
N ILE A 9 1.40 -14.18 -19.97
CA ILE A 9 1.57 -12.81 -19.44
C ILE A 9 2.51 -12.82 -18.25
N LYS A 10 2.33 -13.72 -17.29
CA LYS A 10 3.22 -13.84 -16.13
C LYS A 10 4.68 -14.02 -16.57
N LYS A 11 4.94 -14.94 -17.51
CA LYS A 11 6.29 -15.17 -18.04
C LYS A 11 6.86 -13.92 -18.72
N ARG A 12 6.04 -13.19 -19.47
CA ARG A 12 6.46 -11.96 -20.15
C ARG A 12 6.78 -10.83 -19.15
N LEU A 13 5.97 -10.67 -18.12
CA LEU A 13 6.22 -9.70 -17.04
C LEU A 13 7.51 -10.03 -16.29
N GLN A 14 7.74 -11.32 -15.97
CA GLN A 14 8.98 -11.76 -15.33
C GLN A 14 10.21 -11.47 -16.19
N GLU A 15 10.14 -11.70 -17.50
CA GLU A 15 11.25 -11.39 -18.41
C GLU A 15 11.47 -9.88 -18.56
N CYS A 16 10.41 -9.08 -18.68
CA CYS A 16 10.53 -7.63 -18.68
C CYS A 16 11.16 -7.12 -17.39
N HIS A 17 10.76 -7.65 -16.24
CA HIS A 17 11.33 -7.29 -14.95
C HIS A 17 12.82 -7.67 -14.87
N ARG A 18 13.19 -8.87 -15.33
CA ARG A 18 14.60 -9.29 -15.37
C ARG A 18 15.45 -8.38 -16.25
N ARG A 19 14.91 -7.95 -17.40
CA ARG A 19 15.59 -6.97 -18.29
C ARG A 19 15.76 -5.63 -17.61
N LEU A 20 14.71 -5.11 -16.97
CA LEU A 20 14.78 -3.86 -16.20
C LEU A 20 15.89 -3.89 -15.14
N LEU A 21 16.06 -5.00 -14.43
CA LEU A 21 17.15 -5.16 -13.45
C LEU A 21 18.54 -5.16 -14.10
N VAL A 22 18.70 -5.78 -15.26
CA VAL A 22 19.96 -5.75 -16.00
C VAL A 22 20.23 -4.34 -16.54
N ASP A 23 19.22 -3.68 -17.11
CA ASP A 23 19.34 -2.32 -17.65
C ASP A 23 19.70 -1.31 -16.55
N THR A 24 19.06 -1.38 -15.39
CA THR A 24 19.37 -0.50 -14.24
C THR A 24 20.80 -0.67 -13.74
N THR A 25 21.31 -1.91 -13.66
CA THR A 25 22.71 -2.15 -13.28
C THR A 25 23.72 -1.62 -14.29
N THR A 26 23.42 -1.76 -15.59
CA THR A 26 24.27 -1.22 -16.66
C THR A 26 24.27 0.31 -16.67
N ILE A 27 23.11 0.95 -16.48
CA ILE A 27 22.97 2.41 -16.36
C ILE A 27 23.79 2.94 -15.18
N LEU A 28 23.72 2.30 -14.01
CA LEU A 28 24.54 2.69 -12.86
C LEU A 28 26.04 2.54 -13.13
N HIS A 29 26.44 1.47 -13.82
CA HIS A 29 27.83 1.28 -14.20
C HIS A 29 28.31 2.37 -15.16
N ASP A 30 27.53 2.71 -16.18
CA ASP A 30 27.82 3.81 -17.11
C ASP A 30 27.95 5.16 -16.38
N HIS A 31 27.04 5.49 -15.47
CA HIS A 31 27.14 6.71 -14.67
C HIS A 31 28.43 6.76 -13.81
N ARG A 32 28.84 5.63 -13.22
CA ARG A 32 30.11 5.55 -12.47
C ARG A 32 31.32 5.78 -13.38
N LEU A 33 31.32 5.20 -14.58
CA LEU A 33 32.39 5.41 -15.55
C LEU A 33 32.46 6.88 -16.00
N ARG A 34 31.32 7.49 -16.32
CA ARG A 34 31.24 8.92 -16.71
C ARG A 34 31.77 9.84 -15.62
N LEU A 35 31.44 9.56 -14.36
CA LEU A 35 31.97 10.30 -13.21
C LEU A 35 33.49 10.14 -13.09
N ALA A 36 34.02 8.93 -13.26
CA ALA A 36 35.45 8.67 -13.20
C ALA A 36 36.21 9.41 -14.30
N VAL A 37 35.68 9.41 -15.53
CA VAL A 37 36.24 10.16 -16.67
C VAL A 37 36.23 11.66 -16.38
N ALA A 38 35.10 12.22 -15.95
CA ALA A 38 34.99 13.65 -15.64
C ALA A 38 35.97 14.08 -14.53
N LYS A 39 36.14 13.25 -13.48
CA LYS A 39 37.13 13.51 -12.42
C LYS A 39 38.55 13.51 -12.95
N ARG A 40 38.89 12.55 -13.81
CA ARG A 40 40.23 12.45 -14.41
C ARG A 40 40.54 13.65 -15.30
N ASP A 41 39.60 14.05 -16.15
CA ASP A 41 39.76 15.20 -17.03
C ASP A 41 39.89 16.50 -16.23
N HIS A 42 39.11 16.65 -15.15
CA HIS A 42 39.23 17.79 -14.25
C HIS A 42 40.62 17.86 -13.58
N GLN A 43 41.17 16.72 -13.15
CA GLN A 43 42.52 16.65 -12.58
C GLN A 43 43.61 17.00 -13.59
N TRP A 44 43.48 16.55 -14.84
CA TRP A 44 44.49 16.75 -15.87
C TRP A 44 44.51 18.16 -16.43
N TYR A 45 43.33 18.74 -16.65
CA TYR A 45 43.20 20.00 -17.35
C TYR A 45 42.81 21.18 -16.44
N GLY A 46 42.46 20.93 -15.17
CA GLY A 46 42.14 21.96 -14.17
C GLY A 46 40.80 22.69 -14.36
N HIS A 47 40.07 22.41 -15.44
CA HIS A 47 38.74 22.94 -15.73
C HIS A 47 37.71 21.80 -15.81
N GLY A 48 36.41 22.09 -15.85
CA GLY A 48 35.37 21.04 -15.93
C GLY A 48 34.76 20.59 -14.59
N ALA A 49 34.93 21.35 -13.50
CA ALA A 49 34.27 21.07 -12.22
C ALA A 49 32.74 20.92 -12.35
N ALA A 50 32.11 21.70 -13.22
CA ALA A 50 30.68 21.58 -13.51
C ALA A 50 30.30 20.23 -14.13
N ALA A 51 31.16 19.64 -14.97
CA ALA A 51 30.92 18.32 -15.57
C ALA A 51 31.03 17.20 -14.52
N VAL A 52 31.96 17.33 -13.56
CA VAL A 52 32.07 16.42 -12.41
C VAL A 52 30.80 16.48 -11.56
N GLN A 53 30.31 17.68 -11.26
CA GLN A 53 29.08 17.86 -10.48
C GLN A 53 27.86 17.31 -11.21
N ALA A 54 27.73 17.54 -12.52
CA ALA A 54 26.65 16.98 -13.32
C ALA A 54 26.68 15.45 -13.36
N ALA A 55 27.87 14.84 -13.54
CA ALA A 55 28.02 13.39 -13.53
C ALA A 55 27.72 12.78 -12.16
N GLN A 56 28.10 13.48 -11.08
CA GLN A 56 27.80 13.06 -9.71
C GLN A 56 26.28 13.12 -9.45
N ALA A 57 25.63 14.23 -9.79
CA ALA A 57 24.19 14.38 -9.64
C ALA A 57 23.40 13.32 -10.43
N ALA A 58 23.85 12.96 -11.63
CA ALA A 58 23.25 11.88 -12.41
C ALA A 58 23.38 10.51 -11.73
N LEU A 59 24.56 10.21 -11.17
CA LEU A 59 24.79 8.98 -10.41
C LEU A 59 23.92 8.93 -9.14
N ASP A 60 23.83 10.05 -8.42
CA ASP A 60 23.05 10.15 -7.19
C ASP A 60 21.55 9.96 -7.48
N THR A 61 21.06 10.55 -8.58
CA THR A 61 19.67 10.39 -9.03
C THR A 61 19.37 8.93 -9.35
N ALA A 62 20.20 8.28 -10.18
CA ALA A 62 20.01 6.86 -10.53
C ALA A 62 20.10 5.94 -9.30
N THR A 63 20.95 6.28 -8.32
CA THR A 63 21.07 5.53 -7.07
C THR A 63 19.83 5.72 -6.18
N ALA A 64 19.29 6.95 -6.12
CA ALA A 64 18.08 7.24 -5.38
C ALA A 64 16.86 6.52 -5.98
N GLU A 65 16.74 6.49 -7.31
CA GLU A 65 15.69 5.73 -8.02
C GLU A 65 15.75 4.24 -7.69
N LEU A 66 16.94 3.62 -7.73
CA LEU A 66 17.11 2.22 -7.35
C LEU A 66 16.78 1.98 -5.87
N SER A 67 17.18 2.89 -4.98
CA SER A 67 16.85 2.80 -3.56
C SER A 67 15.35 2.86 -3.32
N GLN A 68 14.64 3.74 -4.02
CA GLN A 68 13.18 3.85 -3.93
C GLN A 68 12.51 2.56 -4.44
N TYR A 69 12.94 2.06 -5.60
CA TYR A 69 12.46 0.80 -6.14
C TYR A 69 12.59 -0.37 -5.15
N ASN A 70 13.71 -0.47 -4.45
CA ASN A 70 13.93 -1.52 -3.45
C ASN A 70 13.01 -1.38 -2.24
N LYS A 71 12.76 -0.15 -1.77
CA LYS A 71 11.81 0.10 -0.67
C LYS A 71 10.38 -0.27 -1.07
N ASP A 72 9.98 0.04 -2.30
CA ASP A 72 8.66 -0.32 -2.81
C ASP A 72 8.50 -1.85 -2.90
N MET A 73 9.54 -2.55 -3.36
CA MET A 73 9.60 -4.02 -3.35
C MET A 73 9.49 -4.62 -1.93
N GLU A 74 10.18 -4.04 -0.94
CA GLU A 74 10.10 -4.47 0.46
C GLU A 74 8.71 -4.21 1.05
N PHE A 75 8.13 -3.04 0.75
CA PHE A 75 6.76 -2.72 1.15
C PHE A 75 5.76 -3.72 0.57
N ASP A 76 5.84 -4.01 -0.73
CA ASP A 76 4.99 -4.99 -1.40
C ASP A 76 5.18 -6.39 -0.80
N PHE A 77 6.40 -6.77 -0.46
CA PHE A 77 6.66 -8.03 0.23
C PHE A 77 5.98 -8.04 1.61
N HIS A 78 6.14 -6.99 2.41
CA HIS A 78 5.51 -6.88 3.73
C HIS A 78 3.97 -6.88 3.65
N ALA A 79 3.38 -6.08 2.76
CA ALA A 79 1.95 -5.98 2.58
C ALA A 79 1.32 -7.29 2.07
N ASN A 80 2.01 -8.01 1.17
CA ASN A 80 1.46 -9.23 0.59
C ASN A 80 1.78 -10.49 1.39
N TYR A 81 2.93 -10.57 2.07
CA TYR A 81 3.38 -11.77 2.78
C TYR A 81 3.25 -11.67 4.31
N ASN A 82 3.53 -10.52 4.92
CA ASN A 82 3.48 -10.39 6.39
C ASN A 82 2.08 -9.98 6.88
N GLU A 83 1.35 -9.16 6.13
CA GLU A 83 -0.05 -8.83 6.41
C GLU A 83 -1.04 -9.87 5.90
N HIS A 84 -0.69 -11.16 5.98
CA HIS A 84 -1.72 -12.18 6.02
C HIS A 84 -2.48 -12.00 7.32
N GLY A 85 -3.59 -11.25 7.27
CA GLY A 85 -4.46 -11.03 8.42
C GLY A 85 -4.81 -12.38 9.02
N SER A 86 -4.12 -12.71 10.10
CA SER A 86 -4.17 -14.04 10.66
C SER A 86 -5.59 -14.25 11.16
N ARG A 87 -6.04 -15.51 11.19
CA ARG A 87 -7.35 -15.83 11.75
C ARG A 87 -7.52 -15.19 13.14
N HIS A 88 -6.42 -14.98 13.87
CA HIS A 88 -6.35 -14.28 15.16
C HIS A 88 -6.82 -12.81 15.12
N PHE A 89 -6.43 -12.03 14.10
CA PHE A 89 -6.86 -10.63 13.97
C PHE A 89 -8.34 -10.51 13.61
N PHE A 90 -8.86 -11.50 12.88
CA PHE A 90 -10.29 -11.63 12.56
C PHE A 90 -11.03 -12.55 13.53
N ARG A 91 -10.43 -12.97 14.65
CA ARG A 91 -11.17 -13.69 15.67
C ARG A 91 -12.23 -12.73 16.19
N ARG A 92 -13.45 -13.24 16.33
CA ARG A 92 -14.41 -12.60 17.23
C ARG A 92 -13.69 -12.39 18.57
N PRO A 93 -13.67 -11.17 19.11
CA PRO A 93 -13.15 -10.93 20.45
C PRO A 93 -13.78 -11.98 21.39
N HIS A 94 -12.95 -12.66 22.17
CA HIS A 94 -13.46 -13.62 23.14
C HIS A 94 -14.26 -12.85 24.19
N GLY A 95 -15.58 -12.82 24.02
CA GLY A 95 -16.55 -12.76 25.10
C GLY A 95 -16.52 -11.56 26.05
N SER A 96 -15.68 -10.53 25.88
CA SER A 96 -15.91 -9.26 26.58
C SER A 96 -17.04 -8.53 25.86
N LYS A 97 -18.28 -9.00 26.07
CA LYS A 97 -19.46 -8.15 25.97
C LYS A 97 -19.27 -7.08 27.04
N VAL A 98 -18.48 -6.06 26.75
CA VAL A 98 -18.52 -4.81 27.52
C VAL A 98 -19.78 -4.12 27.01
N PRO A 99 -20.90 -4.16 27.74
CA PRO A 99 -22.11 -3.53 27.27
C PRO A 99 -21.85 -2.02 27.22
N ILE A 100 -22.04 -1.43 26.05
CA ILE A 100 -22.20 0.02 25.97
C ILE A 100 -23.50 0.31 26.73
N SER A 101 -23.34 0.84 27.93
CA SER A 101 -24.39 0.99 28.94
C SER A 101 -24.69 2.44 29.28
N LYS A 102 -23.94 3.38 28.68
CA LYS A 102 -24.02 4.81 28.95
C LYS A 102 -23.81 5.60 27.68
N VAL A 103 -24.62 6.63 27.47
CA VAL A 103 -24.43 7.63 26.41
C VAL A 103 -24.72 9.02 26.96
N ASN A 104 -23.93 10.02 26.56
CA ASN A 104 -24.18 11.41 26.92
C ASN A 104 -25.21 11.98 25.96
N VAL A 105 -26.36 12.42 26.48
CA VAL A 105 -27.42 13.10 25.71
C VAL A 105 -27.66 14.45 26.36
N GLU A 106 -27.57 15.53 25.58
CA GLU A 106 -27.84 16.94 25.91
C GLU A 106 -28.19 17.23 27.38
N GLY A 107 -27.16 17.30 28.23
CA GLY A 107 -27.28 17.68 29.65
C GLY A 107 -27.25 16.54 30.68
N GLY A 108 -27.15 15.27 30.25
CA GLY A 108 -27.08 14.13 31.18
C GLY A 108 -26.51 12.84 30.59
N VAL A 109 -26.45 11.80 31.44
CA VAL A 109 -26.01 10.44 31.07
C VAL A 109 -27.23 9.53 31.02
N ALA A 110 -27.57 9.03 29.83
CA ALA A 110 -28.61 8.02 29.64
C ALA A 110 -28.00 6.62 29.78
N THR A 111 -28.62 5.77 30.61
CA THR A 111 -28.21 4.37 30.85
C THR A 111 -29.19 3.34 30.29
N ASP A 112 -30.34 3.79 29.79
CA ASP A 112 -31.37 2.91 29.29
C ASP A 112 -30.97 2.31 27.93
N ALA A 113 -31.14 0.99 27.80
CA ALA A 113 -30.76 0.24 26.61
C ALA A 113 -31.31 0.81 25.28
N PRO A 114 -32.59 1.22 25.16
CA PRO A 114 -33.11 1.71 23.89
C PRO A 114 -32.52 3.06 23.49
N THR A 115 -32.30 3.99 24.42
CA THR A 115 -31.67 5.29 24.12
C THR A 115 -30.19 5.11 23.77
N VAL A 116 -29.47 4.27 24.53
CA VAL A 116 -28.06 3.97 24.25
C VAL A 116 -27.88 3.35 22.85
N GLN A 117 -28.73 2.39 22.48
CA GLN A 117 -28.69 1.78 21.14
C GLN A 117 -29.02 2.79 20.03
N THR A 118 -30.03 3.63 20.26
CA THR A 118 -30.47 4.63 19.27
C THR A 118 -29.38 5.67 19.04
N ALA A 119 -28.80 6.21 20.11
CA ALA A 119 -27.73 7.20 20.04
C ALA A 119 -26.44 6.63 19.44
N PHE A 120 -26.05 5.41 19.83
CA PHE A 120 -24.90 4.72 19.23
C PHE A 120 -25.09 4.50 17.72
N THR A 121 -26.28 4.04 17.32
CA THR A 121 -26.61 3.81 15.91
C THR A 121 -26.62 5.11 15.12
N ALA A 122 -27.20 6.18 15.66
CA ALA A 122 -27.23 7.49 15.02
C ALA A 122 -25.83 8.07 14.81
N HIS A 123 -24.96 8.00 15.83
CA HIS A 123 -23.58 8.48 15.76
C HIS A 123 -22.78 7.77 14.66
N TRP A 124 -22.74 6.44 14.71
CA TRP A 124 -21.99 5.67 13.72
C TRP A 124 -22.60 5.73 12.33
N ARG A 125 -23.93 5.87 12.22
CA ARG A 125 -24.57 6.15 10.94
C ARG A 125 -24.07 7.47 10.37
N SER A 126 -23.98 8.54 11.16
CA SER A 126 -23.40 9.81 10.70
C SER A 126 -21.96 9.64 10.21
N VAL A 127 -21.11 8.96 10.99
CA VAL A 127 -19.70 8.72 10.64
C VAL A 127 -19.52 7.84 9.39
N MET A 128 -20.35 6.80 9.24
CA MET A 128 -20.25 5.83 8.13
C MET A 128 -21.07 6.22 6.89
N THR A 129 -21.88 7.28 6.96
CA THR A 129 -22.62 7.75 5.79
C THR A 129 -21.71 8.58 4.91
N THR A 130 -21.64 8.21 3.63
CA THR A 130 -20.88 8.95 2.64
C THR A 130 -21.41 10.39 2.52
N PRO A 131 -20.54 11.43 2.50
CA PRO A 131 -20.98 12.80 2.33
C PRO A 131 -21.88 12.98 1.10
N PRO A 132 -22.88 13.87 1.14
CA PRO A 132 -23.74 14.14 -0.01
C PRO A 132 -22.91 14.60 -1.22
N GLY A 133 -23.16 14.01 -2.39
CA GLY A 133 -22.47 14.34 -3.65
C GLY A 133 -21.48 13.29 -4.16
N GLN A 134 -21.20 12.23 -3.40
CA GLN A 134 -20.41 11.11 -3.93
C GLN A 134 -21.24 10.15 -4.80
N PRO A 135 -20.65 9.59 -5.87
CA PRO A 135 -21.34 8.64 -6.74
C PRO A 135 -21.79 7.40 -5.94
N PRO A 136 -22.96 6.83 -6.26
CA PRO A 136 -23.50 5.70 -5.51
C PRO A 136 -22.54 4.52 -5.54
N LEU A 137 -22.26 3.96 -4.35
CA LEU A 137 -21.45 2.77 -4.19
C LEU A 137 -21.93 1.66 -5.13
N ASN A 138 -21.02 1.10 -5.93
CA ASN A 138 -21.31 0.02 -6.87
C ASN A 138 -22.00 -1.16 -6.15
N ARG A 139 -23.29 -1.38 -6.45
CA ARG A 139 -24.14 -2.40 -5.82
C ARG A 139 -23.55 -3.82 -5.94
N ALA A 140 -22.82 -4.12 -7.00
CA ALA A 140 -22.19 -5.43 -7.19
C ALA A 140 -21.01 -5.61 -6.23
N ARG A 141 -20.16 -4.58 -6.08
CA ARG A 141 -19.05 -4.58 -5.11
C ARG A 141 -19.58 -4.71 -3.68
N ARG A 142 -20.61 -3.94 -3.31
CA ARG A 142 -21.25 -4.04 -1.98
C ARG A 142 -21.76 -5.45 -1.69
N ARG A 143 -22.48 -6.07 -2.64
CA ARG A 143 -23.00 -7.45 -2.48
C ARG A 143 -21.88 -8.49 -2.39
N ALA A 144 -20.77 -8.30 -3.08
CA ALA A 144 -19.62 -9.20 -2.98
C ALA A 144 -18.97 -9.13 -1.58
N VAL A 145 -18.78 -7.93 -1.04
CA VAL A 145 -18.22 -7.72 0.31
C VAL A 145 -19.14 -8.32 1.37
N LEU A 146 -20.45 -8.04 1.32
CA LEU A 146 -21.42 -8.59 2.27
C LEU A 146 -21.47 -10.11 2.23
N ARG A 147 -21.47 -10.74 1.04
CA ARG A 147 -21.41 -12.20 0.92
C ARG A 147 -20.15 -12.79 1.55
N ARG A 148 -19.00 -12.14 1.34
CA ARG A 148 -17.72 -12.57 1.91
C ARG A 148 -17.71 -12.43 3.44
N LEU A 149 -18.28 -11.37 3.98
CA LEU A 149 -18.44 -11.16 5.42
C LEU A 149 -19.37 -12.21 6.03
N VAL A 150 -20.54 -12.45 5.42
CA VAL A 150 -21.48 -13.49 5.87
C VAL A 150 -20.80 -14.86 5.87
N GLN A 151 -20.14 -15.24 4.78
CA GLN A 151 -19.45 -16.52 4.68
C GLN A 151 -18.38 -16.68 5.78
N ARG A 152 -17.57 -15.64 6.03
CA ARG A 152 -16.53 -15.65 7.07
C ARG A 152 -17.08 -15.69 8.48
N LEU A 153 -18.26 -15.12 8.72
CA LEU A 153 -18.92 -15.07 10.02
C LEU A 153 -19.75 -16.33 10.30
N SER A 154 -20.27 -17.01 9.27
CA SER A 154 -21.10 -18.22 9.39
C SER A 154 -20.29 -19.52 9.39
N SER A 155 -19.03 -19.52 8.99
CA SER A 155 -18.15 -20.71 9.00
C SER A 155 -17.54 -20.98 10.39
N GLY A 156 -18.25 -20.60 11.46
CA GLY A 156 -17.78 -20.56 12.84
C GLY A 156 -18.63 -21.35 13.84
N ASP A 157 -19.53 -22.20 13.34
CA ASP A 157 -20.04 -23.38 14.05
C ASP A 157 -19.31 -24.62 13.50
#